data_AF-A0A938EAW3-F1
#
_entry.id   AF-A0A938EAW3-F1
#
_cell.length_a   1.000
_cell.length_b   1.000
_cell.length_c   1.000
_cell.angle_alpha   90.00
_cell.angle_beta   90.00
_cell.angle_gamma   90.00
#
_symmetry.space_group_name_H-M   'P 1'
#
loop_
_entity.id
_entity.type
_entity.pdbx_description
1 polymer ?
#
loop_
_entity_poly.entity_id
_entity_poly.type
_entity_poly.pdbx_seq_one_letter_code
_entity_poly.pdbx_strand_id
1 'polypeptide(L)'
;YLSIPRDLQVEIPGVGVSKINAAFQTGGPALALRTVKLLTGLPVNHVLFVDFDRFREVIDTVGGIEIDVPDPIRSNAFDCPYKARRCASWRGWRFAKGRQHMDGRRALVYARIRENRLDSGETDFTRSRRQQDVIEATIAKLSSVRTAARFPWIGSDVVEPLATDLDTNQVLSLGWAAYRAKDERALHCRLGGEGATVGGESVILGSEDNVAVISMFKGESTPMRRRAASRTRRAVRSEKAENGGPRGPGGVPPSRLLSLDPPIWRGRCIQAQSDEEPEPFLPSPAPELDPVLDPDPELSPELDVPPPSPEEDEPPLSSPDPPSPSFPPAPFREPLP
;
A
#
# COMPACT_ATOMS: atom_id res chain seq x y z
N TYR A 1 -8.18 7.93 8.37
CA TYR A 1 -8.84 7.71 7.07
C TYR A 1 -9.60 6.38 7.07
N LEU A 2 -10.46 6.12 6.08
CA LEU A 2 -11.10 4.81 5.87
C LEU A 2 -10.50 4.16 4.61
N SER A 3 -9.84 3.00 4.78
CA SER A 3 -9.32 2.20 3.68
C SER A 3 -10.37 1.18 3.24
N ILE A 4 -10.63 1.12 1.94
CA ILE A 4 -11.50 0.12 1.31
C ILE A 4 -10.61 -0.80 0.46
N PRO A 5 -10.62 -2.13 0.67
CA PRO A 5 -9.86 -3.05 -0.16
C PRO A 5 -10.30 -3.00 -1.62
N ARG A 6 -9.34 -2.97 -2.55
CA ARG A 6 -9.59 -2.91 -4.01
C ARG A 6 -10.50 -4.03 -4.52
N ASP A 7 -10.30 -5.23 -3.97
CA ASP A 7 -10.98 -6.45 -4.42
C ASP A 7 -12.23 -6.75 -3.57
N LEU A 8 -12.68 -5.80 -2.73
CA LEU A 8 -13.92 -5.91 -1.98
C LEU A 8 -15.10 -6.04 -2.94
N GLN A 9 -15.85 -7.14 -2.81
CA GLN A 9 -17.04 -7.39 -3.61
C GLN A 9 -18.20 -6.53 -3.10
N VAL A 10 -18.79 -5.76 -4.00
CA VAL A 10 -19.87 -4.81 -3.72
C VAL A 10 -20.86 -4.78 -4.88
N GLU A 11 -22.07 -4.28 -4.62
CA GLU A 11 -23.02 -3.95 -5.66
C GLU A 11 -22.60 -2.65 -6.36
N ILE A 12 -22.41 -2.71 -7.68
CA ILE A 12 -22.04 -1.55 -8.51
C ILE A 12 -23.25 -1.13 -9.34
N PRO A 13 -23.76 0.11 -9.20
CA PRO A 13 -24.93 0.58 -9.94
C PRO A 13 -24.80 0.40 -11.45
N GLY A 14 -25.76 -0.31 -12.05
CA GLY A 14 -25.79 -0.55 -13.50
C GLY A 14 -24.80 -1.61 -14.00
N VAL A 15 -24.01 -2.21 -13.13
CA VAL A 15 -23.05 -3.29 -13.48
C VAL A 15 -23.40 -4.59 -12.74
N GLY A 16 -23.87 -4.50 -11.49
CA GLY A 16 -24.16 -5.65 -10.62
C GLY A 16 -23.03 -5.92 -9.62
N VAL A 17 -23.03 -7.12 -9.04
CA VAL A 17 -22.03 -7.53 -8.03
C VAL A 17 -20.67 -7.75 -8.66
N SER A 18 -19.67 -6.96 -8.27
CA SER A 18 -18.28 -7.13 -8.71
C SER A 18 -17.30 -6.52 -7.70
N LYS A 19 -15.99 -6.60 -7.97
CA LYS A 19 -14.96 -5.94 -7.17
C LYS A 19 -15.11 -4.43 -7.28
N ILE A 20 -14.95 -3.71 -6.18
CA ILE A 20 -15.17 -2.25 -6.15
C ILE A 20 -14.31 -1.48 -7.16
N ASN A 21 -13.12 -1.96 -7.50
CA ASN A 21 -12.28 -1.32 -8.52
C ASN A 21 -12.85 -1.38 -9.93
N ALA A 22 -13.73 -2.34 -10.23
CA ALA A 22 -14.43 -2.41 -11.51
C ALA A 22 -15.32 -1.18 -11.74
N ALA A 23 -15.81 -0.54 -10.67
CA ALA A 23 -16.61 0.68 -10.79
C ALA A 23 -15.84 1.80 -11.51
N PHE A 24 -14.55 1.94 -11.19
CA PHE A 24 -13.68 2.91 -11.86
C PHE A 24 -13.37 2.49 -13.31
N GLN A 25 -13.12 1.21 -13.55
CA GLN A 25 -12.80 0.70 -14.89
C GLN A 25 -13.98 0.84 -15.86
N THR A 26 -15.21 0.61 -15.39
CA THR A 26 -16.41 0.62 -16.23
C THR A 26 -17.02 2.01 -16.40
N GLY A 27 -17.07 2.82 -15.33
CA GLY A 27 -17.78 4.10 -15.32
C GLY A 27 -16.95 5.28 -14.82
N GLY A 28 -15.63 5.12 -14.71
CA GLY A 28 -14.71 6.16 -14.30
C GLY A 28 -14.94 6.67 -12.86
N PRO A 29 -14.43 7.88 -12.56
CA PRO A 29 -14.60 8.56 -11.29
C PRO A 29 -16.04 8.60 -10.78
N ALA A 30 -17.00 8.93 -11.65
CA ALA A 30 -18.38 9.15 -11.26
C ALA A 30 -19.04 7.87 -10.73
N LEU A 31 -18.83 6.72 -11.40
CA LEU A 31 -19.37 5.45 -10.93
C LEU A 31 -18.65 4.97 -9.67
N ALA A 32 -17.33 5.12 -9.59
CA ALA A 32 -16.56 4.78 -8.39
C ALA A 32 -17.07 5.54 -7.15
N LEU A 33 -17.33 6.85 -7.28
CA LEU A 33 -17.88 7.66 -6.19
C LEU A 33 -19.27 7.23 -5.77
N ARG A 34 -20.15 6.92 -6.74
CA ARG A 34 -21.49 6.41 -6.45
C ARG A 34 -21.42 5.08 -5.70
N THR A 35 -20.56 4.17 -6.13
CA THR A 35 -20.35 2.88 -5.47
C THR A 35 -19.82 3.05 -4.05
N VAL A 36 -18.82 3.91 -3.82
CA VAL A 36 -18.29 4.20 -2.48
C VAL A 36 -19.36 4.83 -1.59
N LYS A 37 -20.16 5.76 -2.13
CA LYS A 37 -21.27 6.39 -1.39
C LYS A 37 -22.34 5.38 -1.00
N LEU A 38 -22.68 4.42 -1.88
CA LEU A 38 -23.63 3.36 -1.56
C LEU A 38 -23.09 2.38 -0.52
N LEU A 39 -21.80 2.02 -0.63
CA LEU A 39 -21.15 1.13 0.33
C LEU A 39 -21.06 1.75 1.74
N THR A 40 -20.72 3.03 1.83
CA THR A 40 -20.32 3.66 3.09
C THR A 40 -21.33 4.66 3.65
N GLY A 41 -22.26 5.16 2.82
CA GLY A 41 -23.14 6.27 3.15
C GLY A 41 -22.39 7.60 3.36
N LEU A 42 -21.09 7.68 3.06
CA LEU A 42 -20.29 8.89 3.26
C LEU A 42 -20.55 9.91 2.14
N PRO A 43 -20.75 11.20 2.48
CA PRO A 43 -20.66 12.26 1.48
C PRO A 43 -19.19 12.43 1.07
N VAL A 44 -18.90 12.24 -0.21
CA VAL A 44 -17.57 12.52 -0.78
C VAL A 44 -17.63 13.91 -1.41
N ASN A 45 -16.93 14.86 -0.82
CA ASN A 45 -16.94 16.27 -1.27
C ASN A 45 -15.94 16.55 -2.38
N HIS A 46 -14.77 15.91 -2.30
CA HIS A 46 -13.65 16.13 -3.20
C HIS A 46 -13.03 14.80 -3.58
N VAL A 47 -12.37 14.78 -4.74
CA VAL A 47 -11.71 13.60 -5.27
C VAL A 47 -10.30 13.89 -5.68
N LEU A 48 -9.46 12.89 -5.47
CA LEU A 48 -8.07 12.91 -5.87
C LEU A 48 -7.76 11.56 -6.51
N PHE A 49 -7.44 11.59 -7.80
CA PHE A 49 -6.90 10.46 -8.52
C PHE A 49 -5.42 10.70 -8.78
N VAL A 50 -4.64 9.65 -8.54
CA VAL A 50 -3.19 9.72 -8.68
C VAL A 50 -2.74 8.54 -9.53
N ASP A 51 -2.13 8.87 -10.67
CA ASP A 51 -1.41 7.90 -11.48
C ASP A 51 -0.01 7.65 -10.88
N PHE A 52 0.52 6.44 -11.03
CA PHE A 52 1.82 6.07 -10.50
C PHE A 52 2.99 6.92 -11.01
N ASP A 53 2.98 7.32 -12.28
CA ASP A 53 4.04 8.16 -12.85
C ASP A 53 3.95 9.59 -12.32
N ARG A 54 2.73 10.12 -12.25
CA ARG A 54 2.46 11.45 -11.67
C ARG A 54 2.74 11.49 -10.17
N PHE A 55 2.52 10.39 -9.47
CA PHE A 55 2.80 10.31 -8.05
C PHE A 55 4.28 10.43 -7.74
N ARG A 56 5.14 9.89 -8.62
CA ARG A 56 6.58 10.06 -8.53
C ARG A 56 6.97 11.53 -8.62
N GLU A 57 6.39 12.28 -9.56
CA GLU A 57 6.64 13.72 -9.70
C GLU A 57 6.30 14.47 -8.41
N VAL A 58 5.15 14.17 -7.79
CA VAL A 58 4.75 14.79 -6.51
C VAL A 58 5.75 14.48 -5.39
N ILE A 59 6.20 13.24 -5.27
CA ILE A 59 7.18 12.83 -4.25
C ILE A 59 8.52 13.54 -4.48
N ASP A 60 8.97 13.65 -5.73
CA ASP A 60 10.22 14.33 -6.08
C ASP A 60 10.12 15.84 -5.79
N THR A 61 8.98 16.49 -6.11
CA THR A 61 8.72 17.91 -5.83
C THR A 61 8.78 18.26 -4.34
N VAL A 62 8.24 17.40 -3.48
CA VAL A 62 8.33 17.60 -2.02
C VAL A 62 9.70 17.24 -1.44
N GLY A 63 10.62 16.74 -2.28
CA GLY A 63 11.96 16.32 -1.89
C GLY A 63 11.96 15.01 -1.12
N GLY A 64 11.27 14.01 -1.66
CA GLY A 64 11.22 12.63 -1.17
C GLY A 64 10.40 12.43 0.10
N ILE A 65 10.18 11.17 0.44
CA ILE A 65 9.41 10.72 1.61
C ILE A 65 10.25 9.81 2.51
N GLU A 66 9.84 9.70 3.78
CA GLU A 66 10.46 8.79 4.74
C GLU A 66 9.55 7.59 4.99
N ILE A 67 10.05 6.39 4.75
CA ILE A 67 9.32 5.14 5.00
C ILE A 67 10.12 4.28 5.96
N ASP A 68 9.46 3.72 6.98
CA ASP A 68 10.02 2.68 7.82
C ASP A 68 9.79 1.31 7.20
N VAL A 69 10.84 0.69 6.67
CA VAL A 69 10.72 -0.62 6.03
C VAL A 69 10.78 -1.71 7.11
N PRO A 70 9.73 -2.51 7.31
CA PRO A 70 9.64 -3.39 8.48
C PRO A 70 10.68 -4.50 8.48
N ASP A 71 11.02 -5.02 7.29
CA ASP A 71 11.93 -6.15 7.09
C ASP A 71 12.67 -5.99 5.76
N PRO A 72 13.88 -6.56 5.60
CA PRO A 72 14.65 -6.41 4.37
C PRO A 72 13.88 -7.00 3.18
N ILE A 73 13.90 -6.27 2.05
CA ILE A 73 13.22 -6.68 0.83
C ILE A 73 14.23 -6.83 -0.30
N ARG A 74 14.09 -7.92 -1.05
CA ARG A 74 14.72 -8.08 -2.37
C ARG A 74 13.65 -8.37 -3.40
N SER A 75 13.38 -7.41 -4.28
CA SER A 75 12.35 -7.60 -5.30
C SER A 75 12.77 -8.58 -6.41
N ASN A 76 11.80 -9.02 -7.21
CA ASN A 76 12.08 -9.50 -8.56
C ASN A 76 12.69 -8.38 -9.44
N ALA A 77 13.29 -8.74 -10.58
CA ALA A 77 13.91 -7.77 -11.47
C ALA A 77 12.85 -7.09 -12.33
N PHE A 78 12.52 -5.83 -12.02
CA PHE A 78 11.64 -4.96 -12.81
C PHE A 78 12.06 -3.50 -12.62
N ASP A 79 11.72 -2.60 -13.56
CA ASP A 79 12.10 -1.17 -13.49
C ASP A 79 13.59 -0.93 -13.21
N CYS A 80 14.45 -1.66 -13.90
CA CYS A 80 15.90 -1.57 -13.72
C CYS A 80 16.40 -0.12 -13.83
N PRO A 81 17.19 0.40 -12.86
CA PRO A 81 17.69 1.76 -12.88
C PRO A 81 18.97 1.98 -13.69
N TYR A 82 19.48 0.94 -14.34
CA TYR A 82 20.77 0.98 -15.01
C TYR A 82 20.64 0.89 -16.54
N LYS A 83 21.78 1.07 -17.25
CA LYS A 83 21.86 0.79 -18.69
C LYS A 83 21.66 -0.71 -18.97
N ALA A 84 21.17 -1.05 -20.16
CA ALA A 84 20.77 -2.41 -20.57
C ALA A 84 21.80 -3.50 -20.18
N ARG A 85 23.09 -3.25 -20.41
CA ARG A 85 24.19 -4.19 -20.06
C ARG A 85 24.21 -4.56 -18.58
N ARG A 86 23.97 -3.60 -17.68
CA ARG A 86 23.91 -3.85 -16.23
C ARG A 86 22.58 -4.44 -15.81
N CYS A 87 21.49 -4.14 -16.53
CA CYS A 87 20.18 -4.75 -16.27
C CYS A 87 20.16 -6.24 -16.55
N ALA A 88 20.94 -6.73 -17.52
CA ALA A 88 21.03 -8.15 -17.85
C ALA A 88 21.43 -9.04 -16.66
N SER A 89 22.25 -8.53 -15.74
CA SER A 89 22.69 -9.26 -14.53
C SER A 89 22.06 -8.74 -13.24
N TRP A 90 21.21 -7.71 -13.32
CA TRP A 90 20.62 -7.09 -12.14
C TRP A 90 19.49 -7.94 -11.57
N ARG A 91 19.49 -8.10 -10.24
CA ARG A 91 18.64 -9.07 -9.54
C ARG A 91 17.48 -8.46 -8.76
N GLY A 92 17.05 -7.25 -9.11
CA GLY A 92 15.96 -6.53 -8.45
C GLY A 92 16.43 -5.49 -7.43
N TRP A 93 15.45 -4.74 -6.92
CA TRP A 93 15.66 -3.69 -5.94
C TRP A 93 15.91 -4.27 -4.56
N ARG A 94 16.62 -3.49 -3.74
CA ARG A 94 16.93 -3.84 -2.35
C ARG A 94 16.50 -2.71 -1.44
N PHE A 95 15.83 -3.07 -0.35
CA PHE A 95 15.44 -2.16 0.72
C PHE A 95 15.95 -2.76 2.03
N ALA A 96 16.69 -1.96 2.80
CA ALA A 96 17.11 -2.37 4.12
C ALA A 96 15.91 -2.37 5.07
N LYS A 97 16.04 -2.97 6.25
CA LYS A 97 15.10 -2.74 7.34
C LYS A 97 15.36 -1.36 7.96
N GLY A 98 14.30 -0.68 8.39
CA GLY A 98 14.36 0.60 9.07
C GLY A 98 14.01 1.80 8.18
N ARG A 99 14.14 2.99 8.78
CA ARG A 99 13.85 4.30 8.17
C ARG A 99 14.74 4.56 6.96
N GLN A 100 14.11 4.85 5.83
CA GLN A 100 14.77 5.18 4.58
C GLN A 100 14.10 6.36 3.90
N HIS A 101 14.94 7.27 3.43
CA HIS A 101 14.54 8.30 2.48
C HIS A 101 14.31 7.66 1.10
N MET A 102 13.19 7.97 0.48
CA MET A 102 12.85 7.47 -0.86
C MET A 102 12.44 8.64 -1.75
N ASP A 103 13.13 8.75 -2.89
CA ASP A 103 12.67 9.54 -4.04
C ASP A 103 11.43 8.88 -4.68
N GLY A 104 10.79 9.59 -5.61
CA GLY A 104 9.56 9.13 -6.22
C GLY A 104 9.72 7.82 -7.01
N ARG A 105 10.90 7.57 -7.60
CA ARG A 105 11.16 6.29 -8.29
C ARG A 105 11.22 5.14 -7.30
N ARG A 106 12.00 5.30 -6.23
CA ARG A 106 12.24 4.28 -5.20
C ARG A 106 10.97 4.00 -4.42
N ALA A 107 10.18 5.04 -4.11
CA ALA A 107 8.87 4.92 -3.50
C ALA A 107 7.86 4.20 -4.41
N LEU A 108 7.83 4.53 -5.70
CA LEU A 108 6.98 3.85 -6.68
C LEU A 108 7.32 2.36 -6.78
N VAL A 109 8.61 2.06 -6.91
CA VAL A 109 9.10 0.68 -6.93
C VAL A 109 8.67 -0.05 -5.66
N TYR A 110 8.88 0.55 -4.48
CA TYR A 110 8.50 -0.02 -3.19
C TYR A 110 7.00 -0.40 -3.16
N ALA A 111 6.12 0.49 -3.62
CA ALA A 111 4.69 0.26 -3.71
C ALA A 111 4.27 -0.84 -4.71
N ARG A 112 5.14 -1.15 -5.70
CA ARG A 112 4.87 -2.11 -6.78
C ARG A 112 5.43 -3.51 -6.51
N ILE A 113 6.21 -3.72 -5.45
CA ILE A 113 6.80 -5.02 -5.12
C ILE A 113 5.68 -6.04 -4.88
N ARG A 114 5.61 -7.03 -5.78
CA ARG A 114 4.72 -8.19 -5.66
C ARG A 114 5.39 -9.38 -4.97
N GLU A 115 6.69 -9.54 -5.22
CA GLU A 115 7.47 -10.67 -4.76
C GLU A 115 8.70 -10.18 -3.99
N ASN A 116 8.82 -10.63 -2.74
CA ASN A 116 10.05 -10.51 -1.98
C ASN A 116 10.79 -11.84 -2.01
N ARG A 117 11.97 -11.86 -2.62
CA ARG A 117 12.83 -13.05 -2.71
C ARG A 117 13.43 -13.46 -1.35
N LEU A 118 13.30 -12.62 -0.33
CA LEU A 118 13.72 -12.92 1.05
C LEU A 118 12.58 -13.49 1.90
N ASP A 119 11.33 -13.33 1.47
CA ASP A 119 10.15 -13.81 2.19
C ASP A 119 9.07 -14.28 1.22
N SER A 120 8.95 -15.59 1.07
CA SER A 120 7.92 -16.22 0.22
C SER A 120 6.52 -16.19 0.83
N GLY A 121 6.36 -15.74 2.07
CA GLY A 121 5.07 -15.58 2.75
C GLY A 121 4.33 -14.28 2.39
N GLU A 122 4.97 -13.39 1.60
CA GLU A 122 4.32 -12.17 1.16
C GLU A 122 3.19 -12.41 0.18
N THR A 123 2.12 -11.63 0.33
CA THR A 123 0.90 -11.75 -0.49
C THR A 123 0.54 -10.40 -1.11
N ASP A 124 -0.51 -10.35 -1.94
CA ASP A 124 -1.06 -9.08 -2.47
C ASP A 124 -1.44 -8.09 -1.35
N PHE A 125 -1.71 -8.63 -0.16
CA PHE A 125 -1.91 -7.86 1.06
C PHE A 125 -0.67 -7.09 1.51
N THR A 126 0.51 -7.71 1.45
CA THR A 126 1.78 -7.04 1.78
C THR A 126 2.03 -5.90 0.80
N ARG A 127 1.74 -6.10 -0.49
CA ARG A 127 1.82 -5.02 -1.50
C ARG A 127 0.84 -3.88 -1.17
N SER A 128 -0.40 -4.20 -0.84
CA SER A 128 -1.41 -3.21 -0.47
C SER A 128 -0.99 -2.40 0.76
N ARG A 129 -0.30 -3.03 1.72
CA ARG A 129 0.28 -2.33 2.88
C ARG A 129 1.39 -1.36 2.47
N ARG A 130 2.32 -1.77 1.62
CA ARG A 130 3.36 -0.85 1.09
C ARG A 130 2.77 0.36 0.39
N GLN A 131 1.71 0.17 -0.39
CA GLN A 131 0.99 1.28 -1.03
C GLN A 131 0.41 2.25 0.00
N GLN A 132 -0.14 1.73 1.10
CA GLN A 132 -0.60 2.55 2.23
C GLN A 132 0.57 3.30 2.88
N ASP A 133 1.70 2.63 3.13
CA ASP A 133 2.90 3.26 3.71
C ASP A 133 3.40 4.43 2.84
N VAL A 134 3.42 4.28 1.51
CA VAL A 134 3.79 5.38 0.59
C VAL A 134 2.79 6.54 0.65
N ILE A 135 1.48 6.25 0.65
CA ILE A 135 0.44 7.28 0.75
C ILE A 135 0.54 8.03 2.08
N GLU A 136 0.69 7.31 3.19
CA GLU A 136 0.82 7.89 4.53
C GLU A 136 2.08 8.75 4.64
N ALA A 137 3.22 8.26 4.16
CA ALA A 137 4.47 9.01 4.16
C ALA A 137 4.37 10.27 3.27
N THR A 138 3.66 10.19 2.15
CA THR A 138 3.42 11.34 1.27
C THR A 138 2.52 12.37 1.94
N ILE A 139 1.41 11.97 2.56
CA ILE A 139 0.52 12.87 3.32
C ILE A 139 1.28 13.49 4.50
N ALA A 140 2.09 12.70 5.21
CA ALA A 140 2.92 13.18 6.31
C ALA A 140 3.95 14.22 5.84
N LYS A 141 4.54 14.03 4.66
CA LYS A 141 5.48 14.96 4.05
C LYS A 141 4.79 16.23 3.56
N LEU A 142 3.64 16.11 2.90
CA LEU A 142 2.83 17.24 2.42
C LEU A 142 2.33 18.11 3.58
N SER A 143 1.93 17.50 4.69
CA SER A 143 1.49 18.19 5.91
C SER A 143 2.64 18.69 6.79
N SER A 144 3.91 18.52 6.40
CA SER A 144 5.04 18.96 7.21
C SER A 144 5.22 20.47 7.17
N VAL A 145 5.69 21.06 8.27
CA VAL A 145 5.99 22.50 8.37
C VAL A 145 6.96 22.94 7.26
N ARG A 146 7.93 22.09 6.92
CA ARG A 146 8.90 22.35 5.84
C ARG A 146 8.23 22.45 4.47
N THR A 147 7.32 21.52 4.16
CA THR A 147 6.58 21.57 2.89
C THR A 147 5.60 22.73 2.87
N ALA A 148 4.90 23.00 3.98
CA ALA A 148 4.00 24.14 4.11
C ALA A 148 4.74 25.47 3.89
N ALA A 149 5.95 25.63 4.43
CA ALA A 149 6.78 26.80 4.18
C ALA A 149 7.16 26.92 2.70
N ARG A 150 7.44 25.81 2.01
CA ARG A 150 7.81 25.80 0.57
C ARG A 150 6.61 25.93 -0.37
N PHE A 151 5.39 25.68 0.12
CA PHE A 151 4.19 25.53 -0.68
C PHE A 151 3.87 26.73 -1.60
N PRO A 152 4.12 28.01 -1.22
CA PRO A 152 3.94 29.13 -2.14
C PRO A 152 4.76 29.05 -3.42
N TRP A 153 5.88 28.31 -3.41
CA TRP A 153 6.77 28.15 -4.57
C TRP A 153 6.60 26.83 -5.31
N ILE A 154 6.13 25.77 -4.64
CA ILE A 154 6.00 24.42 -5.22
C ILE A 154 4.55 23.95 -5.38
N GLY A 155 3.57 24.76 -4.97
CA GLY A 155 2.16 24.35 -4.85
C GLY A 155 1.52 23.97 -6.19
N SER A 156 1.89 24.66 -7.28
CA SER A 156 1.49 24.27 -8.64
C SER A 156 2.03 22.89 -8.99
N ASP A 157 3.33 22.68 -8.76
CA ASP A 157 4.05 21.46 -9.14
C ASP A 157 3.60 20.25 -8.31
N VAL A 158 3.00 20.49 -7.15
CA VAL A 158 2.36 19.45 -6.32
C VAL A 158 0.97 19.09 -6.82
N VAL A 159 0.19 20.06 -7.33
CA VAL A 159 -1.23 19.85 -7.68
C VAL A 159 -1.42 19.51 -9.15
N GLU A 160 -0.62 20.04 -10.06
CA GLU A 160 -0.72 19.78 -11.51
C GLU A 160 -0.63 18.29 -11.88
N PRO A 161 0.22 17.46 -11.24
CA PRO A 161 0.25 16.02 -11.51
C PRO A 161 -1.01 15.28 -11.00
N LEU A 162 -1.81 15.92 -10.14
CA LEU A 162 -2.95 15.31 -9.47
C LEU A 162 -4.23 15.55 -10.26
N ALA A 163 -4.96 14.47 -10.57
CA ALA A 163 -6.31 14.60 -11.13
C ALA A 163 -7.30 14.85 -9.98
N THR A 164 -7.58 16.12 -9.70
CA THR A 164 -8.41 16.56 -8.57
C THR A 164 -9.28 17.76 -8.89
N ASP A 165 -10.36 17.92 -8.15
CA ASP A 165 -11.22 19.11 -8.13
C ASP A 165 -10.75 20.16 -7.11
N LEU A 166 -9.64 19.90 -6.40
CA LEU A 166 -9.05 20.80 -5.41
C LEU A 166 -8.10 21.80 -6.06
N ASP A 167 -8.23 23.07 -5.71
CA ASP A 167 -7.22 24.08 -5.99
C ASP A 167 -6.04 24.03 -5.01
N THR A 168 -4.95 24.73 -5.35
CA THR A 168 -3.73 24.81 -4.54
C THR A 168 -3.99 25.28 -3.11
N ASN A 169 -4.89 26.25 -2.89
CA ASN A 169 -5.21 26.77 -1.56
C ASN A 169 -6.06 25.78 -0.74
N GLN A 170 -6.95 25.04 -1.40
CA GLN A 170 -7.73 23.98 -0.77
C GLN A 170 -6.83 22.83 -0.33
N VAL A 171 -5.86 22.42 -1.18
CA VAL A 171 -4.84 21.42 -0.80
C VAL A 171 -4.02 21.89 0.40
N LEU A 172 -3.57 23.15 0.41
CA LEU A 172 -2.85 23.72 1.55
C LEU A 172 -3.70 23.71 2.83
N SER A 173 -4.97 24.11 2.72
CA SER A 173 -5.91 24.16 3.85
C SER A 173 -6.18 22.77 4.43
N LEU A 174 -6.33 21.76 3.57
CA LEU A 174 -6.45 20.35 3.96
C LEU A 174 -5.15 19.85 4.61
N GLY A 175 -3.99 20.20 4.06
CA GLY A 175 -2.68 19.89 4.64
C GLY A 175 -2.52 20.46 6.05
N TRP A 176 -2.96 21.71 6.26
CA TRP A 176 -2.95 22.36 7.58
C TRP A 176 -3.93 21.71 8.56
N ALA A 177 -5.12 21.30 8.09
CA ALA A 177 -6.07 20.55 8.91
C ALA A 177 -5.50 19.19 9.32
N ALA A 178 -4.85 18.47 8.40
CA ALA A 178 -4.20 17.20 8.66
C ALA A 178 -3.03 17.34 9.65
N TYR A 179 -2.20 18.38 9.50
CA TYR A 179 -1.11 18.68 10.43
C TYR A 179 -1.62 18.87 11.87
N ARG A 180 -2.66 19.70 12.05
CA ARG A 180 -3.28 19.93 13.36
C ARG A 180 -4.01 18.71 13.93
N ALA A 181 -4.37 17.75 13.10
CA ALA A 181 -5.05 16.52 13.51
C ALA A 181 -4.09 15.40 13.97
N LYS A 182 -2.78 15.53 13.69
CA LYS A 182 -1.76 14.53 14.09
C LYS A 182 -1.68 14.35 15.61
N ASP A 183 -1.94 15.40 16.38
CA ASP A 183 -1.92 15.35 17.84
C ASP A 183 -3.29 14.92 18.39
N GLU A 184 -3.52 13.59 18.50
CA GLU A 184 -4.47 12.91 19.43
C GLU A 184 -5.80 12.33 18.88
N ARG A 185 -6.21 12.50 17.61
CA ARG A 185 -7.57 12.07 17.17
C ARG A 185 -7.72 11.39 15.81
N ALA A 186 -6.63 11.10 15.10
CA ALA A 186 -6.74 10.44 13.80
C ALA A 186 -7.22 8.98 13.93
N LEU A 187 -8.41 8.68 13.39
CA LEU A 187 -8.94 7.31 13.27
C LEU A 187 -8.51 6.72 11.93
N HIS A 188 -7.79 5.60 11.98
CA HIS A 188 -7.43 4.78 10.83
C HIS A 188 -8.32 3.56 10.80
N CYS A 189 -9.34 3.60 9.97
CA CYS A 189 -10.30 2.54 9.77
C CYS A 189 -10.00 1.78 8.48
N ARG A 190 -10.28 0.49 8.48
CA ARG A 190 -10.18 -0.35 7.29
C ARG A 190 -11.32 -1.34 7.24
N LEU A 191 -11.95 -1.44 6.07
CA LEU A 191 -12.91 -2.50 5.80
C LEU A 191 -12.17 -3.83 5.62
N GLY A 192 -12.71 -4.88 6.23
CA GLY A 192 -12.20 -6.24 6.19
C GLY A 192 -13.12 -7.19 5.43
N GLY A 193 -12.71 -8.45 5.36
CA GLY A 193 -13.42 -9.51 4.68
C GLY A 193 -12.62 -10.81 4.59
N GLU A 194 -13.20 -11.80 3.95
CA GLU A 194 -12.55 -13.07 3.68
C GLU A 194 -12.25 -13.20 2.18
N GLY A 195 -11.07 -13.73 1.86
CA GLY A 195 -10.73 -14.04 0.48
C GLY A 195 -11.59 -15.20 -0.01
N ALA A 196 -12.24 -15.04 -1.15
CA ALA A 196 -13.04 -16.07 -1.79
C ALA A 196 -12.77 -16.10 -3.30
N THR A 197 -13.18 -17.19 -3.95
CA THR A 197 -13.20 -17.29 -5.40
C THR A 197 -14.64 -17.39 -5.86
N VAL A 198 -15.11 -16.38 -6.59
CA VAL A 198 -16.49 -16.31 -7.11
C VAL A 198 -16.41 -16.16 -8.62
N GLY A 199 -17.02 -17.08 -9.37
CA GLY A 199 -17.01 -17.05 -10.84
C GLY A 199 -15.61 -17.15 -11.47
N GLY A 200 -14.64 -17.74 -10.77
CA GLY A 200 -13.23 -17.83 -11.22
C GLY A 200 -12.37 -16.62 -10.86
N GLU A 201 -12.95 -15.60 -10.23
CA GLU A 201 -12.21 -14.42 -9.76
C GLU A 201 -11.95 -14.47 -8.25
N SER A 202 -10.73 -14.10 -7.83
CA SER A 202 -10.43 -13.88 -6.41
C SER A 202 -11.00 -12.55 -5.95
N VAL A 203 -11.89 -12.58 -4.95
CA VAL A 203 -12.60 -11.43 -4.37
C VAL A 203 -12.43 -11.40 -2.85
N ILE A 204 -12.72 -10.26 -2.22
CA ILE A 204 -12.87 -10.14 -0.77
C ILE A 204 -14.36 -10.00 -0.46
N LEU A 205 -14.93 -10.98 0.22
CA LEU A 205 -16.29 -10.91 0.74
C LEU A 205 -16.29 -10.09 2.03
N GLY A 206 -17.04 -8.99 2.06
CA GLY A 206 -17.07 -8.07 3.20
C GLY A 206 -17.50 -8.76 4.50
N SER A 207 -16.81 -8.44 5.59
CA SER A 207 -17.19 -8.90 6.94
C SER A 207 -18.38 -8.09 7.47
N GLU A 208 -19.24 -8.71 8.29
CA GLU A 208 -20.31 -8.03 9.03
C GLU A 208 -19.76 -6.89 9.92
N ASP A 209 -18.50 -7.01 10.38
CA ASP A 209 -17.80 -5.99 11.15
C ASP A 209 -17.69 -4.64 10.40
N ASN A 210 -17.78 -4.65 9.06
CA ASN A 210 -17.63 -3.44 8.25
C ASN A 210 -18.69 -2.38 8.56
N VAL A 211 -19.91 -2.78 8.90
CA VAL A 211 -20.98 -1.84 9.30
C VAL A 211 -20.55 -1.06 10.54
N ALA A 212 -20.02 -1.76 11.55
CA ALA A 212 -19.52 -1.15 12.77
C ALA A 212 -18.31 -0.23 12.51
N VAL A 213 -17.40 -0.64 11.61
CA VAL A 213 -16.25 0.17 11.19
C VAL A 213 -16.69 1.47 10.52
N ILE A 214 -17.69 1.42 9.64
CA ILE A 214 -18.24 2.59 8.96
C ILE A 214 -18.91 3.53 9.98
N SER A 215 -19.74 3.01 10.88
CA SER A 215 -20.38 3.83 11.93
C SER A 215 -19.36 4.47 12.87
N MET A 216 -18.30 3.74 13.25
CA MET A 216 -17.20 4.30 14.05
C MET A 216 -16.47 5.41 13.28
N PHE A 217 -16.22 5.21 11.99
CA PHE A 217 -15.57 6.21 11.15
C PHE A 217 -16.43 7.48 10.99
N LYS A 218 -17.75 7.33 10.92
CA LYS A 218 -18.71 8.45 10.85
C LYS A 218 -18.89 9.17 12.20
N GLY A 219 -18.34 8.63 13.29
CA GLY A 219 -18.59 9.14 14.65
C GLY A 219 -19.99 8.84 15.17
N GLU A 220 -20.73 7.94 14.51
CA GLU A 220 -22.04 7.46 14.96
C GLU A 220 -21.91 6.45 16.12
N SER A 221 -20.72 5.89 16.32
CA SER A 221 -20.40 5.00 17.43
C SER A 221 -19.00 5.27 18.01
N THR A 222 -18.84 5.06 19.31
CA THR A 222 -17.58 5.29 20.03
C THR A 222 -16.56 4.18 19.71
N PRO A 223 -15.27 4.49 19.48
CA PRO A 223 -14.24 3.47 19.29
C PRO A 223 -14.20 2.52 20.49
N MET A 224 -14.34 1.21 20.29
CA MET A 224 -14.15 0.25 21.38
C MET A 224 -12.70 0.33 21.86
N ARG A 225 -12.47 0.98 23.02
CA ARG A 225 -11.21 0.86 23.75
C ARG A 225 -10.96 -0.62 24.00
N ARG A 226 -9.84 -1.17 23.51
CA ARG A 226 -9.42 -2.54 23.90
C ARG A 226 -9.36 -2.57 25.42
N ARG A 227 -10.26 -3.34 26.06
CA ARG A 227 -10.01 -3.79 27.43
C ARG A 227 -8.72 -4.60 27.35
N ALA A 228 -7.67 -4.15 28.03
CA ALA A 228 -6.47 -4.96 28.21
C ALA A 228 -6.93 -6.32 28.71
N ALA A 229 -6.65 -7.38 27.94
CA ALA A 229 -6.99 -8.73 28.34
C ALA A 229 -6.26 -9.00 29.66
N SER A 230 -7.00 -9.05 30.77
CA SER A 230 -6.47 -9.52 32.03
C SER A 230 -5.99 -10.94 31.79
N ARG A 231 -4.67 -11.13 31.74
CA ARG A 231 -4.04 -12.44 31.76
C ARG A 231 -4.33 -13.07 33.12
N THR A 232 -5.53 -13.61 33.30
CA THR A 232 -5.80 -14.51 34.40
C THR A 232 -5.09 -15.82 34.06
N ARG A 233 -3.84 -15.98 34.51
CA ARG A 233 -3.16 -17.28 34.51
C ARG A 233 -3.98 -18.19 35.42
N ARG A 234 -4.90 -18.96 34.85
CA ARG A 234 -5.54 -20.07 35.56
C ARG A 234 -4.51 -21.19 35.61
N ALA A 235 -3.79 -21.29 36.73
CA ALA A 235 -2.96 -22.44 37.02
C ALA A 235 -3.86 -23.67 37.11
N VAL A 236 -3.80 -24.54 36.10
CA VAL A 236 -4.39 -25.87 36.19
C VAL A 236 -3.47 -26.69 37.08
N ARG A 237 -3.86 -26.82 38.35
CA ARG A 237 -3.28 -27.74 39.31
C ARG A 237 -3.59 -29.15 38.82
N SER A 238 -2.57 -29.94 38.50
CA SER A 238 -2.72 -31.35 38.15
C SER A 238 -3.10 -32.13 39.40
N GLU A 239 -4.33 -32.65 39.46
CA GLU A 239 -4.66 -33.75 40.36
C GLU A 239 -4.25 -35.07 39.72
N LYS A 240 -3.46 -35.80 40.50
CA LYS A 240 -2.87 -37.09 40.21
C LYS A 240 -3.91 -38.15 40.62
N ALA A 241 -4.40 -38.94 39.67
CA ALA A 241 -5.18 -40.14 39.96
C ALA A 241 -4.43 -41.36 39.43
N GLU A 242 -3.99 -42.20 40.36
CA GLU A 242 -3.51 -43.56 40.13
C GLU A 242 -4.64 -44.44 39.58
N ASN A 243 -4.37 -45.20 38.51
CA ASN A 243 -4.70 -46.62 38.47
C ASN A 243 -3.98 -47.33 37.32
N GLY A 244 -3.73 -48.63 37.52
CA GLY A 244 -2.66 -49.39 36.88
C GLY A 244 -2.95 -50.10 35.54
N GLY A 245 -1.91 -50.11 34.69
CA GLY A 245 -1.42 -51.21 33.83
C GLY A 245 -2.23 -51.69 32.60
N PRO A 246 -1.63 -52.48 31.66
CA PRO A 246 -0.23 -52.58 31.25
C PRO A 246 -0.01 -52.22 29.75
N ARG A 247 1.26 -52.31 29.32
CA ARG A 247 1.87 -51.79 28.08
C ARG A 247 1.45 -52.52 26.79
N GLY A 248 1.34 -51.76 25.69
CA GLY A 248 1.45 -52.21 24.30
C GLY A 248 2.16 -51.15 23.45
N PRO A 249 3.02 -51.51 22.46
CA PRO A 249 3.88 -50.55 21.76
C PRO A 249 3.24 -50.03 20.46
N GLY A 250 3.57 -48.78 20.11
CA GLY A 250 3.53 -48.30 18.73
C GLY A 250 2.23 -47.61 18.29
N GLY A 251 2.06 -46.34 18.67
CA GLY A 251 1.08 -45.43 18.07
C GLY A 251 1.72 -44.05 17.89
N VAL A 252 2.10 -43.73 16.65
CA VAL A 252 2.56 -42.39 16.25
C VAL A 252 1.40 -41.41 16.48
N PRO A 253 1.60 -40.27 17.18
CA PRO A 253 0.52 -39.31 17.37
C PRO A 253 0.14 -38.69 16.01
N PRO A 254 -1.15 -38.43 15.74
CA PRO A 254 -1.57 -37.82 14.48
C PRO A 254 -0.97 -36.42 14.36
N SER A 255 -0.33 -36.20 13.22
CA SER A 255 0.18 -34.91 12.77
C SER A 255 -0.88 -33.83 12.99
N ARG A 256 -0.54 -32.80 13.77
CA ARG A 256 -1.27 -31.52 13.75
C ARG A 256 -1.22 -31.02 12.31
N LEU A 257 -2.28 -31.25 11.55
CA LEU A 257 -2.63 -30.41 10.42
C LEU A 257 -2.83 -29.01 11.00
N LEU A 258 -1.80 -28.18 10.88
CA LEU A 258 -1.94 -26.74 10.93
C LEU A 258 -2.85 -26.40 9.76
N SER A 259 -4.16 -26.30 10.04
CA SER A 259 -5.09 -25.60 9.17
C SER A 259 -4.51 -24.20 9.01
N LEU A 260 -3.88 -23.94 7.88
CA LEU A 260 -3.59 -22.59 7.43
C LEU A 260 -4.93 -22.04 6.95
N ASP A 261 -5.80 -21.70 7.90
CA ASP A 261 -6.97 -20.89 7.60
C ASP A 261 -6.43 -19.60 6.97
N PRO A 262 -6.94 -19.18 5.79
CA PRO A 262 -6.48 -17.94 5.18
C PRO A 262 -6.71 -16.80 6.18
N PRO A 263 -5.80 -15.82 6.27
CA PRO A 263 -5.91 -14.76 7.26
C PRO A 263 -7.22 -13.97 7.06
N ILE A 264 -8.17 -14.13 7.98
CA ILE A 264 -9.42 -13.37 8.01
C ILE A 264 -9.08 -11.90 8.26
N TRP A 265 -9.43 -11.02 7.31
CA TRP A 265 -9.32 -9.57 7.52
C TRP A 265 -10.49 -9.11 8.36
N ARG A 266 -10.29 -8.91 9.66
CA ARG A 266 -11.30 -8.21 10.46
C ARG A 266 -11.24 -6.72 10.17
N GLY A 267 -12.38 -6.12 9.85
CA GLY A 267 -12.50 -4.68 9.76
C GLY A 267 -12.15 -4.07 11.12
N ARG A 268 -11.34 -3.02 11.15
CA ARG A 268 -10.91 -2.38 12.41
C ARG A 268 -10.67 -0.88 12.22
N CYS A 269 -10.89 -0.13 13.30
CA CYS A 269 -10.38 1.22 13.48
C CYS A 269 -9.29 1.22 14.56
N ILE A 270 -8.15 1.83 14.27
CA ILE A 270 -7.10 2.13 15.25
C ILE A 270 -6.97 3.64 15.38
N GLN A 271 -6.84 4.14 16.61
CA GLN A 271 -6.41 5.52 16.83
C GLN A 271 -4.91 5.59 16.56
N ALA A 272 -4.47 6.62 15.83
CA ALA A 272 -3.06 6.96 15.76
C ALA A 272 -2.58 7.27 17.17
N GLN A 273 -1.91 6.33 17.82
CA GLN A 273 -1.17 6.59 19.04
C GLN A 273 0.17 7.20 18.62
N SER A 274 0.53 8.32 19.23
CA SER A 274 1.91 8.81 19.25
C SER A 274 2.81 7.70 19.77
N ASP A 275 3.85 7.38 18.99
CA ASP A 275 4.92 6.42 19.24
C ASP A 275 5.00 5.87 20.68
N GLU A 276 4.49 4.65 20.88
CA GLU A 276 4.90 3.80 22.01
C GLU A 276 5.66 2.62 21.39
N GLU A 277 6.99 2.64 21.55
CA GLU A 277 7.92 1.64 21.03
C GLU A 277 7.48 0.22 21.44
N PRO A 278 7.26 -0.71 20.50
CA PRO A 278 7.19 -2.10 20.86
C PRO A 278 8.59 -2.56 21.28
N GLU A 279 8.71 -3.11 22.50
CA GLU A 279 9.97 -3.63 23.03
C GLU A 279 10.72 -4.52 22.03
N PRO A 280 12.07 -4.42 21.98
CA PRO A 280 12.86 -5.06 20.95
C PRO A 280 12.79 -6.59 21.09
N PHE A 281 12.18 -7.23 20.10
CA PHE A 281 12.46 -8.63 19.80
C PHE A 281 13.92 -8.71 19.34
N LEU A 282 14.80 -9.25 20.18
CA LEU A 282 16.20 -9.50 19.83
C LEU A 282 16.26 -10.48 18.64
N PRO A 283 16.77 -10.07 17.46
CA PRO A 283 17.00 -11.00 16.36
C PRO A 283 18.29 -11.81 16.60
N SER A 284 18.27 -13.09 16.22
CA SER A 284 19.49 -13.88 16.03
C SER A 284 20.40 -13.24 14.96
N PRO A 285 21.73 -13.39 15.06
CA PRO A 285 22.67 -12.64 14.23
C PRO A 285 22.51 -12.97 12.74
N ALA A 286 22.32 -11.93 11.92
CA ALA A 286 22.37 -12.02 10.46
C ALA A 286 23.83 -12.00 9.97
N PRO A 287 24.15 -12.68 8.85
CA PRO A 287 25.49 -12.62 8.25
C PRO A 287 25.77 -11.22 7.68
N GLU A 288 27.00 -10.74 7.88
CA GLU A 288 27.51 -9.49 7.32
C GLU A 288 27.30 -9.44 5.80
N LEU A 289 26.65 -8.37 5.34
CA LEU A 289 26.56 -8.01 3.93
C LEU A 289 27.40 -6.75 3.72
N ASP A 290 28.24 -6.78 2.68
CA ASP A 290 29.16 -5.71 2.28
C ASP A 290 28.46 -4.34 2.12
N PRO A 291 29.19 -3.23 2.37
CA PRO A 291 28.63 -1.89 2.39
C PRO A 291 28.06 -1.45 1.04
N VAL A 292 26.93 -0.74 1.17
CA VAL A 292 26.17 -0.08 0.10
C VAL A 292 27.05 1.01 -0.54
N LEU A 293 27.30 0.89 -1.85
CA LEU A 293 27.80 1.99 -2.66
C LEU A 293 26.59 2.82 -3.14
N ASP A 294 26.43 3.98 -2.52
CA ASP A 294 25.61 5.08 -3.05
C ASP A 294 26.20 5.60 -4.38
N PRO A 295 25.39 6.19 -5.27
CA PRO A 295 25.90 6.85 -6.47
C PRO A 295 26.48 8.23 -6.13
N ASP A 296 27.76 8.43 -6.46
CA ASP A 296 28.43 9.74 -6.50
C ASP A 296 27.74 10.68 -7.53
N PRO A 297 27.57 12.00 -7.22
CA PRO A 297 26.85 12.94 -8.07
C PRO A 297 27.74 13.77 -9.02
N GLU A 298 28.92 13.29 -9.43
CA GLU A 298 29.77 14.01 -10.40
C GLU A 298 30.29 13.09 -11.49
N LEU A 299 29.73 13.22 -12.70
CA LEU A 299 30.45 13.09 -13.98
C LEU A 299 29.50 13.45 -15.13
N SER A 300 29.61 14.70 -15.61
CA SER A 300 29.10 15.12 -16.91
C SER A 300 29.85 14.38 -18.04
N PRO A 301 29.22 14.15 -19.21
CA PRO A 301 29.75 13.23 -20.21
C PRO A 301 30.76 13.90 -21.14
N GLU A 302 31.97 13.37 -21.22
CA GLU A 302 32.81 13.57 -22.40
C GLU A 302 32.31 12.69 -23.56
N LEU A 303 32.17 13.34 -24.71
CA LEU A 303 31.80 12.78 -26.00
C LEU A 303 32.82 11.73 -26.44
N ASP A 304 32.33 10.56 -26.84
CA ASP A 304 33.03 9.75 -27.84
C ASP A 304 32.00 9.10 -28.76
N VAL A 305 32.02 9.54 -30.02
CA VAL A 305 31.20 9.05 -31.12
C VAL A 305 32.05 8.09 -31.95
N PRO A 306 31.75 6.79 -32.00
CA PRO A 306 32.29 5.91 -33.03
C PRO A 306 31.38 5.86 -34.27
N PRO A 307 31.95 5.69 -35.47
CA PRO A 307 31.25 5.83 -36.76
C PRO A 307 30.33 4.63 -37.08
N PRO A 308 29.36 4.80 -38.01
CA PRO A 308 28.40 3.75 -38.36
C PRO A 308 28.99 2.76 -39.36
N SER A 309 28.61 1.49 -39.21
CA SER A 309 28.85 0.40 -40.17
C SER A 309 27.53 -0.36 -40.41
N PRO A 310 27.37 -1.00 -41.59
CA PRO A 310 26.16 -0.90 -42.40
C PRO A 310 25.11 -1.98 -42.15
N GLU A 311 23.94 -1.68 -42.71
CA GLU A 311 22.70 -2.46 -42.81
C GLU A 311 22.90 -3.93 -43.19
N GLU A 312 22.20 -4.83 -42.48
CA GLU A 312 21.72 -6.10 -43.03
C GLU A 312 20.22 -6.23 -42.72
N ASP A 313 19.45 -6.36 -43.79
CA ASP A 313 18.01 -6.64 -43.86
C ASP A 313 17.70 -8.10 -43.51
N GLU A 314 16.62 -8.35 -42.74
CA GLU A 314 15.60 -9.43 -42.88
C GLU A 314 14.82 -9.65 -41.54
N PRO A 315 13.58 -10.23 -41.53
CA PRO A 315 12.28 -9.63 -41.81
C PRO A 315 11.37 -9.57 -40.54
N PRO A 316 10.14 -9.00 -40.61
CA PRO A 316 9.41 -8.62 -39.40
C PRO A 316 8.59 -9.76 -38.78
N LEU A 317 8.75 -9.99 -37.48
CA LEU A 317 7.77 -10.70 -36.65
C LEU A 317 6.95 -9.68 -35.86
N SER A 318 5.69 -9.52 -36.29
CA SER A 318 4.61 -8.85 -35.55
C SER A 318 4.47 -9.47 -34.16
N SER A 319 4.35 -8.71 -33.07
CA SER A 319 3.15 -7.91 -32.75
C SER A 319 3.50 -6.82 -31.73
N PRO A 320 3.07 -5.56 -31.92
CA PRO A 320 3.21 -4.54 -30.89
C PRO A 320 2.14 -4.72 -29.81
N ASP A 321 2.55 -4.67 -28.55
CA ASP A 321 1.65 -4.42 -27.42
C ASP A 321 0.86 -3.11 -27.67
N PRO A 322 -0.43 -3.04 -27.30
CA PRO A 322 -1.24 -1.86 -27.57
C PRO A 322 -0.69 -0.63 -26.82
N PRO A 323 -0.75 0.57 -27.45
CA PRO A 323 -0.31 1.80 -26.79
C PRO A 323 -1.15 2.09 -25.56
N SER A 324 -0.49 2.47 -24.47
CA SER A 324 -1.13 3.07 -23.29
C SER A 324 -2.04 4.24 -23.73
N PRO A 325 -3.29 4.32 -23.26
CA PRO A 325 -4.18 5.40 -23.66
C PRO A 325 -3.64 6.74 -23.16
N SER A 326 -3.19 7.58 -24.10
CA SER A 326 -3.02 9.02 -23.89
C SER A 326 -4.40 9.63 -23.69
N PHE A 327 -4.71 10.08 -22.48
CA PHE A 327 -5.97 10.74 -22.19
C PHE A 327 -5.90 12.25 -22.47
N PRO A 328 -6.88 12.84 -23.18
CA PRO A 328 -7.04 14.28 -23.24
C PRO A 328 -7.49 14.83 -21.87
N PRO A 329 -7.21 16.10 -21.55
CA PRO A 329 -7.71 16.73 -20.34
C PRO A 329 -9.25 16.71 -20.32
N ALA A 330 -9.84 16.13 -19.27
CA ALA A 330 -11.28 16.13 -19.09
C ALA A 330 -11.78 17.55 -18.78
N PRO A 331 -12.86 18.03 -19.41
CA PRO A 331 -13.46 19.32 -19.08
C PRO A 331 -14.26 19.21 -17.78
N PHE A 332 -13.63 19.47 -16.63
CA PHE A 332 -14.33 19.65 -15.37
C PHE A 332 -14.89 21.07 -15.28
N ARG A 333 -16.03 21.32 -15.94
CA ARG A 333 -16.90 22.48 -15.68
C ARG A 333 -18.35 22.13 -15.93
N GLU A 334 -18.94 21.31 -15.07
CA GLU A 334 -20.37 21.43 -14.77
C GLU A 334 -20.57 21.27 -13.27
N PRO A 335 -21.21 22.24 -12.59
CA PRO A 335 -21.65 22.06 -11.22
C PRO A 335 -22.83 21.06 -11.22
N LEU A 336 -22.71 19.98 -10.43
CA LEU A 336 -23.83 19.08 -10.19
C LEU A 336 -24.91 19.79 -9.36
N PRO A 337 -26.20 19.50 -9.62
CA PRO A 337 -27.36 20.12 -8.94
C PRO A 337 -27.55 19.68 -7.48
#